data_AF-A0A3D0P279-F1
#
_entry.id   AF-A0A3D0P279-F1
#
_cell.length_a   1.000
_cell.length_b   1.000
_cell.length_c   1.000
_cell.angle_alpha   90.00
_cell.angle_beta   90.00
_cell.angle_gamma   90.00
#
_symmetry.space_group_name_H-M   'P 1'
#
loop_
_entity.id
_entity.type
_entity.pdbx_description
1 polymer ?
#
loop_
_entity_poly.entity_id
_entity_poly.type
_entity_poly.pdbx_seq_one_letter_code
_entity_poly.pdbx_strand_id
1 'polypeptide(L)'
;MDPRQRQINIHNYKVTAKAILDRLGKIGRVEQMETDAELRRSRRVAEAAIKAVAGTNPDFVSIGALDRLASNLSTVDAQLAQIQSHKDEVNLHPSFLSTLSPALDGAVEAIAVVRASEEPITKKAALEGLGQLELDANALGRKTKSLFEAEIRKLSSEVQTLEKTQLELQVTLREEKLRADKLIVEFQEKFHTGEEGRAKAFSLKLENEYDRRISEFIRESRKKYKEVADSYESGTSELIERTKALVKSIEKHAETAEVLAQAIARKGLNDQFFTRSKVQNRYAIFWQVITMVAAVSAIVLLAIIVFSTIDSESNVTWQQLLPKLLLTGIIGSVARWAAKLEKYYRNEATQNARLSLELATITPFISTLSDDSQKQITEALVDRYFLGQSGNPTSTDRDDIPFPDALSLIRRRSAKETEE
;
A
#
# COMPACT_ATOMS: atom_id res chain seq x y z
N MET A 1 -37.61 61.03 13.63
CA MET A 1 -38.78 61.45 14.44
C MET A 1 -40.03 61.29 13.58
N ASP A 2 -41.06 60.60 14.09
CA ASP A 2 -42.14 60.00 13.28
C ASP A 2 -43.12 61.06 12.71
N PRO A 3 -43.19 61.23 11.38
CA PRO A 3 -44.16 62.11 10.71
C PRO A 3 -45.62 61.73 11.01
N ARG A 4 -45.89 60.46 11.37
CA ARG A 4 -47.24 59.94 11.65
C ARG A 4 -47.84 60.56 12.91
N GLN A 5 -47.02 60.81 13.93
CA GLN A 5 -47.50 61.35 15.20
C GLN A 5 -47.97 62.81 15.06
N ARG A 6 -47.36 63.58 14.16
CA ARG A 6 -47.80 64.95 13.84
C ARG A 6 -49.16 64.97 13.14
N GLN A 7 -49.38 64.06 12.20
CA GLN A 7 -50.66 63.97 11.49
C GLN A 7 -51.81 63.56 12.41
N ILE A 8 -51.54 62.66 13.37
CA ILE A 8 -52.52 62.25 14.39
C ILE A 8 -52.92 63.44 15.27
N ASN A 9 -51.96 64.25 15.72
CA ASN A 9 -52.25 65.39 16.61
C ASN A 9 -53.02 66.49 15.87
N ILE A 10 -52.68 66.77 14.61
CA ILE A 10 -53.43 67.71 13.76
C ILE A 10 -54.87 67.22 13.52
N HIS A 11 -55.07 65.92 13.33
CA HIS A 11 -56.41 65.34 13.17
C HIS A 11 -57.24 65.48 14.44
N ASN A 12 -56.69 65.06 15.59
CA ASN A 12 -57.36 65.12 16.90
C ASN A 12 -57.80 66.53 17.24
N TYR A 13 -56.93 67.52 17.04
CA TYR A 13 -57.26 68.91 17.33
C TYR A 13 -58.41 69.44 16.42
N LYS A 14 -58.43 69.12 15.12
CA LYS A 14 -59.50 69.55 14.20
C LYS A 14 -60.86 68.96 14.58
N VAL A 15 -60.86 67.70 15.02
CA VAL A 15 -62.06 67.01 15.50
C VAL A 15 -62.58 67.68 16.77
N THR A 16 -61.72 67.95 17.75
CA THR A 16 -62.11 68.61 19.01
C THR A 16 -62.60 70.04 18.80
N ALA A 17 -61.92 70.84 17.98
CA ALA A 17 -62.34 72.21 17.69
C ALA A 17 -63.72 72.26 16.99
N LYS A 18 -64.00 71.29 16.11
CA LYS A 18 -65.30 71.16 15.45
C LYS A 18 -66.38 70.69 16.44
N ALA A 19 -66.06 69.75 17.33
CA ALA A 19 -66.97 69.30 18.38
C ALA A 19 -67.39 70.44 19.32
N ILE A 20 -66.45 71.32 19.69
CA ILE A 20 -66.72 72.54 20.48
C ILE A 20 -67.73 73.44 19.75
N LEU A 21 -67.52 73.71 18.47
CA LEU A 21 -68.43 74.55 17.67
C LEU A 21 -69.83 73.94 17.57
N ASP A 22 -69.92 72.63 17.36
CA ASP A 22 -71.20 71.91 17.29
C ASP A 22 -71.94 71.92 18.64
N ARG A 23 -71.23 71.75 19.76
CA ARG A 23 -71.83 71.84 21.12
C ARG A 23 -72.29 73.25 21.46
N LEU A 24 -71.48 74.27 21.15
CA LEU A 24 -71.86 75.67 21.32
C LEU A 24 -73.10 76.05 20.49
N GLY A 25 -73.32 75.39 19.35
CA GLY A 25 -74.56 75.52 18.57
C GLY A 25 -75.80 74.97 19.31
N LYS A 26 -75.64 73.93 20.14
CA LYS A 26 -76.73 73.26 20.87
C LYS A 26 -77.05 73.89 22.24
N ILE A 27 -76.06 74.51 22.90
CA ILE A 27 -76.22 75.11 24.23
C ILE A 27 -77.13 76.35 24.19
N GLY A 28 -77.07 77.18 23.13
CA GLY A 28 -77.91 78.38 22.99
C GLY A 28 -77.49 79.53 23.90
N ARG A 29 -78.37 80.53 24.11
CA ARG A 29 -78.14 81.65 25.05
C ARG A 29 -78.42 81.20 26.48
N VAL A 30 -77.51 81.53 27.40
CA VAL A 30 -77.64 81.30 28.85
C VAL A 30 -78.01 82.63 29.51
N GLU A 31 -78.91 82.63 30.50
CA GLU A 31 -79.38 83.85 31.19
C GLU A 31 -78.28 84.53 32.04
N GLN A 32 -77.24 83.80 32.45
CA GLN A 32 -76.09 84.34 33.17
C GLN A 32 -75.12 85.07 32.23
N MET A 33 -74.95 86.38 32.46
CA MET A 33 -74.17 87.28 31.60
C MET A 33 -72.68 86.90 31.49
N GLU A 34 -72.06 86.43 32.57
CA GLU A 34 -70.65 85.99 32.57
C GLU A 34 -70.45 84.69 31.78
N THR A 35 -71.38 83.76 31.92
CA THR A 35 -71.37 82.48 31.20
C THR A 35 -71.55 82.69 29.68
N ASP A 36 -72.44 83.60 29.25
CA ASP A 36 -72.62 83.93 27.82
C ASP A 36 -71.36 84.55 27.19
N ALA A 37 -70.62 85.38 27.95
CA ALA A 37 -69.37 85.99 27.46
C ALA A 37 -68.28 84.94 27.20
N GLU A 38 -68.14 83.96 28.10
CA GLU A 38 -67.17 82.86 28.00
C GLU A 38 -67.54 81.84 26.92
N LEU A 39 -68.83 81.59 26.67
CA LEU A 39 -69.30 80.77 25.54
C LEU A 39 -68.96 81.43 24.19
N ARG A 40 -69.12 82.75 24.08
CA ARG A 40 -68.70 83.49 22.87
C ARG A 40 -67.19 83.48 22.69
N ARG A 41 -66.42 83.55 23.78
CA ARG A 41 -64.96 83.45 23.76
C ARG A 41 -64.52 82.07 23.28
N SER A 42 -65.14 81.01 23.80
CA SER A 42 -64.90 79.62 23.38
C SER A 42 -65.09 79.42 21.87
N ARG A 43 -66.15 80.01 21.31
CA ARG A 43 -66.39 80.00 19.85
C ARG A 43 -65.24 80.64 19.08
N ARG A 44 -64.83 81.86 19.47
CA ARG A 44 -63.75 82.59 18.80
C ARG A 44 -62.42 81.86 18.89
N VAL A 45 -62.12 81.24 20.03
CA VAL A 45 -60.89 80.45 20.22
C VAL A 45 -60.90 79.21 19.33
N ALA A 46 -62.02 78.48 19.25
CA ALA A 46 -62.13 77.32 18.37
C ALA A 46 -61.98 77.70 16.88
N GLU A 47 -62.60 78.79 16.43
CA GLU A 47 -62.44 79.31 15.06
C GLU A 47 -61.00 79.78 14.77
N ALA A 48 -60.39 80.50 15.72
CA ALA A 48 -59.02 80.99 15.60
C ALA A 48 -58.01 79.84 15.54
N ALA A 49 -58.24 78.77 16.31
CA ALA A 49 -57.45 77.56 16.25
C ALA A 49 -57.56 76.92 14.86
N ILE A 50 -58.79 76.68 14.36
CA ILE A 50 -59.07 76.11 13.01
C ILE A 50 -58.28 76.84 11.94
N LYS A 51 -58.32 78.16 11.97
CA LYS A 51 -57.61 79.00 11.01
C LYS A 51 -56.09 78.91 11.15
N ALA A 52 -55.57 78.91 12.38
CA ALA A 52 -54.12 78.85 12.62
C ALA A 52 -53.51 77.56 12.05
N VAL A 53 -54.09 76.39 12.35
CA VAL A 53 -53.53 75.11 11.88
C VAL A 53 -53.78 74.87 10.38
N ALA A 54 -54.79 75.48 9.78
CA ALA A 54 -55.02 75.39 8.34
C ALA A 54 -53.95 76.18 7.53
N GLY A 55 -53.38 77.23 8.11
CA GLY A 55 -52.38 78.09 7.45
C GLY A 55 -50.94 77.60 7.56
N THR A 56 -50.63 76.66 8.47
CA THR A 56 -49.23 76.29 8.76
C THR A 56 -48.79 74.97 8.13
N ASN A 57 -47.52 74.89 7.71
CA ASN A 57 -46.92 73.65 7.20
C ASN A 57 -46.63 72.67 8.36
N PRO A 58 -47.16 71.43 8.34
CA PRO A 58 -46.99 70.42 9.40
C PRO A 58 -45.54 70.11 9.80
N ASP A 59 -44.59 70.33 8.89
CA ASP A 59 -43.18 70.00 9.13
C ASP A 59 -42.45 71.05 9.98
N PHE A 60 -43.00 72.26 10.09
CA PHE A 60 -42.38 73.41 10.74
C PHE A 60 -43.06 73.88 12.03
N VAL A 61 -44.16 73.24 12.43
CA VAL A 61 -44.86 73.54 13.69
C VAL A 61 -44.28 72.74 14.85
N SER A 62 -44.09 73.39 16.00
CA SER A 62 -43.70 72.72 17.24
C SER A 62 -44.77 71.73 17.71
N ILE A 63 -44.38 70.46 17.87
CA ILE A 63 -45.27 69.39 18.38
C ILE A 63 -45.79 69.76 19.77
N GLY A 64 -44.94 70.33 20.65
CA GLY A 64 -45.37 70.74 21.98
C GLY A 64 -46.42 71.85 21.98
N ALA A 65 -46.42 72.73 20.97
CA ALA A 65 -47.45 73.76 20.82
C ALA A 65 -48.79 73.14 20.36
N LEU A 66 -48.75 72.17 19.45
CA LEU A 66 -49.92 71.42 19.00
C LEU A 66 -50.53 70.58 20.14
N ASP A 67 -49.71 69.96 20.98
CA ASP A 67 -50.16 69.14 22.11
C ASP A 67 -50.83 70.01 23.19
N ARG A 68 -50.24 71.17 23.50
CA ARG A 68 -50.85 72.15 24.41
C ARG A 68 -52.19 72.66 23.88
N LEU A 69 -52.25 72.98 22.60
CA LEU A 69 -53.50 73.42 21.96
C LEU A 69 -54.58 72.33 22.03
N ALA A 70 -54.23 71.08 21.71
CA ALA A 70 -55.14 69.95 21.76
C ALA A 70 -55.64 69.68 23.20
N SER A 71 -54.75 69.74 24.19
CA SER A 71 -55.09 69.55 25.60
C SER A 71 -56.05 70.64 26.12
N ASN A 72 -55.77 71.90 25.80
CA ASN A 72 -56.61 73.03 26.21
C ASN A 72 -57.99 73.00 25.56
N LEU A 73 -58.07 72.67 24.27
CA LEU A 73 -59.36 72.51 23.59
C LEU A 73 -60.14 71.28 24.10
N SER A 74 -59.46 70.18 24.42
CA SER A 74 -60.12 69.02 25.05
C SER A 74 -60.75 69.39 26.39
N THR A 75 -60.05 70.21 27.18
CA THR A 75 -60.56 70.73 28.46
C THR A 75 -61.78 71.63 28.24
N VAL A 76 -61.75 72.50 27.22
CA VAL A 76 -62.90 73.33 26.82
C VAL A 76 -64.09 72.47 26.37
N ASP A 77 -63.87 71.44 25.54
CA ASP A 77 -64.96 70.53 25.11
C ASP A 77 -65.58 69.79 26.29
N ALA A 78 -64.77 69.31 27.24
CA ALA A 78 -65.24 68.61 28.43
C ALA A 78 -66.11 69.51 29.32
N GLN A 79 -65.71 70.77 29.52
CA GLN A 79 -66.48 71.74 30.30
C GLN A 79 -67.79 72.12 29.59
N LEU A 80 -67.78 72.27 28.26
CA LEU A 80 -68.99 72.50 27.48
C LEU A 80 -69.93 71.30 27.47
N ALA A 81 -69.39 70.07 27.47
CA ALA A 81 -70.18 68.86 27.61
C ALA A 81 -70.91 68.79 28.96
N GLN A 82 -70.25 69.20 30.05
CA GLN A 82 -70.87 69.28 31.37
C GLN A 82 -72.01 70.30 31.42
N ILE A 83 -71.86 71.47 30.79
CA ILE A 83 -72.96 72.44 30.66
C ILE A 83 -74.13 71.84 29.88
N GLN A 84 -73.84 71.15 28.79
CA GLN A 84 -74.87 70.56 27.96
C GLN A 84 -75.69 69.51 28.72
N SER A 85 -75.08 68.73 29.63
CA SER A 85 -75.77 67.70 30.41
C SER A 85 -76.55 68.25 31.62
N HIS A 86 -76.19 69.43 32.14
CA HIS A 86 -76.82 70.02 33.34
C HIS A 86 -77.63 71.29 33.01
N LYS A 87 -78.13 71.41 31.76
CA LYS A 87 -78.82 72.61 31.25
C LYS A 87 -80.04 73.06 32.08
N ASP A 88 -80.65 72.13 32.82
CA ASP A 88 -81.88 72.35 33.58
C ASP A 88 -81.66 72.60 35.08
N GLU A 89 -80.41 72.56 35.57
CA GLU A 89 -80.08 72.89 36.96
C GLU A 89 -79.75 74.38 37.10
N VAL A 90 -80.51 75.09 37.95
CA VAL A 90 -80.48 76.55 38.15
C VAL A 90 -79.13 77.08 38.69
N ASN A 91 -78.19 76.21 39.07
CA ASN A 91 -76.86 76.59 39.54
C ASN A 91 -75.77 75.93 38.70
N LEU A 92 -75.43 76.53 37.55
CA LEU A 92 -74.15 76.28 36.90
C LEU A 92 -73.03 76.50 37.92
N HIS A 93 -72.33 75.41 38.26
CA HIS A 93 -71.38 75.37 39.37
C HIS A 93 -70.25 76.41 39.14
N PRO A 94 -69.84 77.22 40.15
CA PRO A 94 -68.77 78.22 40.03
C PRO A 94 -67.41 77.66 39.54
N SER A 95 -67.25 76.34 39.61
CA SER A 95 -66.08 75.63 39.08
C SER A 95 -65.95 75.73 37.55
N PHE A 96 -67.04 75.92 36.81
CA PHE A 96 -67.00 76.02 35.34
C PHE A 96 -66.13 77.20 34.89
N LEU A 97 -66.41 78.41 35.39
CA LEU A 97 -65.66 79.62 35.02
C LEU A 97 -64.19 79.52 35.48
N SER A 98 -63.94 78.89 36.63
CA SER A 98 -62.58 78.72 37.18
C SER A 98 -61.68 77.79 36.34
N THR A 99 -62.26 76.90 35.54
CA THR A 99 -61.52 75.93 34.70
C THR A 99 -61.53 76.34 33.22
N LEU A 100 -62.64 76.90 32.73
CA LEU A 100 -62.78 77.29 31.33
C LEU A 100 -61.89 78.49 30.99
N SER A 101 -61.86 79.54 31.81
CA SER A 101 -61.13 80.77 31.47
C SER A 101 -59.62 80.51 31.32
N PRO A 102 -58.95 79.79 32.24
CA PRO A 102 -57.54 79.42 32.07
C PRO A 102 -57.28 78.50 30.86
N ALA A 103 -58.21 77.58 30.55
CA ALA A 103 -58.08 76.72 29.36
C ALA A 103 -58.19 77.53 28.07
N LEU A 104 -59.03 78.56 28.03
CA LEU A 104 -59.14 79.48 26.90
C LEU A 104 -57.91 80.38 26.77
N ASP A 105 -57.35 80.87 27.88
CA ASP A 105 -56.08 81.61 27.87
C ASP A 105 -54.93 80.76 27.33
N GLY A 106 -54.80 79.53 27.83
CA GLY A 106 -53.78 78.59 27.36
C GLY A 106 -53.97 78.20 25.89
N ALA A 107 -55.21 78.11 25.41
CA ALA A 107 -55.48 77.87 23.99
C ALA A 107 -55.05 79.07 23.13
N VAL A 108 -55.30 80.31 23.56
CA VAL A 108 -54.89 81.52 22.84
C VAL A 108 -53.36 81.63 22.75
N GLU A 109 -52.64 81.34 23.83
CA GLU A 109 -51.18 81.34 23.84
C GLU A 109 -50.61 80.29 22.86
N ALA A 110 -51.16 79.08 22.89
CA ALA A 110 -50.75 78.02 21.96
C ALA A 110 -51.04 78.39 20.49
N ILE A 111 -52.17 79.05 20.22
CA ILE A 111 -52.52 79.56 18.88
C ILE A 111 -51.50 80.61 18.40
N ALA A 112 -51.03 81.49 19.29
CA ALA A 112 -50.04 82.50 18.95
C ALA A 112 -48.70 81.86 18.53
N VAL A 113 -48.27 80.80 19.22
CA VAL A 113 -47.04 80.05 18.86
C VAL A 113 -47.20 79.34 17.51
N VAL A 114 -48.35 78.72 17.24
CA VAL A 114 -48.62 78.07 15.95
C VAL A 114 -48.64 79.10 14.80
N ARG A 115 -49.20 80.29 15.01
CA ARG A 115 -49.14 81.39 14.02
C ARG A 115 -47.75 81.99 13.86
N ALA A 116 -46.91 81.99 14.89
CA ALA A 116 -45.54 82.47 14.76
C ALA A 116 -44.70 81.59 13.80
N SER A 117 -45.03 80.30 13.66
CA SER A 117 -44.43 79.40 12.66
C SER A 117 -44.96 79.59 11.22
N GLU A 118 -45.82 80.59 11.00
CA GLU A 118 -46.33 80.97 9.67
C GLU A 118 -45.34 81.88 8.91
N GLU A 119 -44.12 82.11 9.42
CA GLU A 119 -43.09 82.83 8.67
C GLU A 119 -42.84 82.12 7.32
N PRO A 120 -42.89 82.86 6.19
CA PRO A 120 -42.60 82.28 4.90
C PRO A 120 -41.15 81.82 4.94
N ILE A 121 -40.91 80.52 4.78
CA ILE A 121 -39.57 80.00 4.44
C ILE A 121 -39.16 80.78 3.20
N THR A 122 -38.31 81.78 3.38
CA THR A 122 -37.89 82.61 2.27
C THR A 122 -37.20 81.69 1.27
N LYS A 123 -37.53 81.82 -0.02
CA LYS A 123 -36.90 81.06 -1.11
C LYS A 123 -35.37 80.99 -0.97
N LYS A 124 -34.76 82.02 -0.37
CA LYS A 124 -33.34 82.12 -0.02
C LYS A 124 -32.86 81.03 0.95
N ALA A 125 -33.52 80.78 2.08
CA ALA A 125 -33.11 79.76 3.05
C ALA A 125 -33.22 78.34 2.48
N ALA A 126 -34.25 78.08 1.66
CA ALA A 126 -34.39 76.82 0.94
C ALA A 126 -33.29 76.61 -0.12
N LEU A 127 -32.93 77.66 -0.85
CA LEU A 127 -31.84 77.62 -1.83
C LEU A 127 -30.46 77.43 -1.15
N GLU A 128 -30.23 78.06 -0.01
CA GLU A 128 -28.99 77.87 0.77
C GLU A 128 -28.89 76.44 1.32
N GLY A 129 -29.98 75.86 1.83
CA GLY A 129 -30.01 74.48 2.28
C GLY A 129 -29.79 73.46 1.16
N LEU A 130 -30.36 73.69 -0.03
CA LEU A 130 -30.12 72.86 -1.22
C LEU A 130 -28.67 72.97 -1.72
N GLY A 131 -28.11 74.18 -1.72
CA GLY A 131 -26.70 74.41 -2.06
C GLY A 131 -25.75 73.69 -1.11
N GLN A 132 -26.05 73.69 0.19
CA GLN A 132 -25.26 72.96 1.18
C GLN A 132 -25.35 71.44 0.99
N LEU A 133 -26.55 70.92 0.70
CA LEU A 133 -26.75 69.50 0.41
C LEU A 133 -25.99 69.04 -0.84
N GLU A 134 -25.95 69.88 -1.88
CA GLU A 134 -25.18 69.60 -3.10
C GLU A 134 -23.67 69.60 -2.83
N LEU A 135 -23.18 70.54 -2.02
CA LEU A 135 -21.78 70.58 -1.60
C LEU A 135 -21.39 69.34 -0.78
N ASP A 136 -22.24 68.92 0.15
CA ASP A 136 -22.02 67.73 0.99
C ASP A 136 -22.08 66.45 0.15
N ALA A 137 -23.03 66.33 -0.78
CA ALA A 137 -23.12 65.21 -1.71
C ALA A 137 -21.87 65.11 -2.60
N ASN A 138 -21.40 66.24 -3.13
CA ASN A 138 -20.17 66.30 -3.92
C ASN A 138 -18.91 66.02 -3.08
N ALA A 139 -18.87 66.43 -1.80
CA ALA A 139 -17.80 66.09 -0.88
C ALA A 139 -17.77 64.58 -0.58
N LEU A 140 -18.94 63.97 -0.35
CA LEU A 140 -19.08 62.53 -0.14
C LEU A 140 -18.66 61.74 -1.39
N GLY A 141 -19.07 62.20 -2.58
CA GLY A 141 -18.68 61.63 -3.88
C GLY A 141 -17.17 61.69 -4.11
N ARG A 142 -16.51 62.80 -3.76
CA ARG A 142 -15.05 62.93 -3.83
C ARG A 142 -14.35 62.01 -2.84
N LYS A 143 -14.84 61.93 -1.60
CA LYS A 143 -14.26 61.06 -0.56
C LYS A 143 -14.36 59.58 -0.94
N THR A 144 -15.55 59.13 -1.36
CA THR A 144 -15.77 57.75 -1.82
C THR A 144 -14.89 57.42 -3.02
N LYS A 145 -14.81 58.30 -4.03
CA LYS A 145 -13.90 58.12 -5.17
C LYS A 145 -12.44 57.99 -4.72
N SER A 146 -11.96 58.85 -3.82
CA SER A 146 -10.58 58.77 -3.31
C SER A 146 -10.28 57.48 -2.55
N LEU A 147 -11.25 56.94 -1.79
CA LEU A 147 -11.11 55.67 -1.10
C LEU A 147 -11.05 54.50 -2.09
N PHE A 148 -11.91 54.49 -3.10
CA PHE A 148 -11.86 53.48 -4.16
C PHE A 148 -10.55 53.55 -4.95
N GLU A 149 -10.07 54.74 -5.30
CA GLU A 149 -8.77 54.90 -5.98
C GLU A 149 -7.60 54.43 -5.11
N ALA A 150 -7.65 54.66 -3.80
CA ALA A 150 -6.63 54.16 -2.86
C ALA A 150 -6.65 52.62 -2.77
N GLU A 151 -7.84 52.01 -2.67
CA GLU A 151 -7.96 50.55 -2.60
C GLU A 151 -7.57 49.89 -3.93
N ILE A 152 -7.93 50.49 -5.07
CA ILE A 152 -7.50 50.02 -6.41
C ILE A 152 -5.98 50.07 -6.53
N ARG A 153 -5.34 51.15 -6.07
CA ARG A 153 -3.88 51.26 -6.08
C ARG A 153 -3.23 50.21 -5.18
N LYS A 154 -3.79 49.99 -3.99
CA LYS A 154 -3.30 48.97 -3.05
C LYS A 154 -3.42 47.57 -3.66
N LEU A 155 -4.60 47.22 -4.17
CA LEU A 155 -4.84 45.92 -4.80
C LEU A 155 -3.95 45.72 -6.03
N SER A 156 -3.77 46.74 -6.86
CA SER A 156 -2.83 46.68 -7.99
C SER A 156 -1.39 46.45 -7.55
N SER A 157 -0.97 47.02 -6.43
CA SER A 157 0.38 46.80 -5.89
C SER A 157 0.53 45.37 -5.34
N GLU A 158 -0.48 44.84 -4.65
CA GLU A 158 -0.49 43.47 -4.14
C GLU A 158 -0.45 42.45 -5.27
N VAL A 159 -1.23 42.66 -6.34
CA VAL A 159 -1.20 41.81 -7.54
C VAL A 159 0.19 41.81 -8.18
N GLN A 160 0.82 42.97 -8.34
CA GLN A 160 2.19 43.04 -8.88
C GLN A 160 3.21 42.33 -7.99
N THR A 161 3.07 42.43 -6.66
CA THR A 161 3.95 41.69 -5.74
C THR A 161 3.73 40.18 -5.84
N LEU A 162 2.49 39.73 -5.94
CA LEU A 162 2.15 38.32 -6.10
C LEU A 162 2.71 37.76 -7.41
N GLU A 163 2.55 38.48 -8.53
CA GLU A 163 3.13 38.09 -9.82
C GLU A 163 4.66 37.96 -9.76
N LYS A 164 5.35 38.90 -9.09
CA LYS A 164 6.80 38.80 -8.86
C LYS A 164 7.16 37.57 -8.04
N THR A 165 6.49 37.34 -6.91
CA THR A 165 6.76 36.16 -6.08
C THR A 165 6.46 34.86 -6.81
N GLN A 166 5.43 34.82 -7.67
CA GLN A 166 5.12 33.66 -8.49
C GLN A 166 6.22 33.37 -9.51
N LEU A 167 6.75 34.40 -10.17
CA LEU A 167 7.88 34.27 -11.09
C LEU A 167 9.14 33.80 -10.38
N GLU A 168 9.47 34.38 -9.23
CA GLU A 168 10.59 33.95 -8.40
C GLU A 168 10.45 32.48 -7.97
N LEU A 169 9.27 32.07 -7.49
CA LEU A 169 9.00 30.68 -7.12
C LEU A 169 9.17 29.72 -8.31
N GLN A 170 8.71 30.11 -9.50
CA GLN A 170 8.89 29.31 -10.72
C GLN A 170 10.36 29.17 -11.11
N VAL A 171 11.17 30.22 -10.91
CA VAL A 171 12.61 30.17 -11.18
C VAL A 171 13.28 29.22 -10.17
N THR A 172 13.05 29.41 -8.87
CA THR A 172 13.61 28.54 -7.83
C THR A 172 13.20 27.07 -8.01
N LEU A 173 11.94 26.81 -8.38
CA LEU A 173 11.47 25.45 -8.65
C LEU A 173 12.19 24.81 -9.84
N ARG A 174 12.45 25.57 -10.91
CA ARG A 174 13.23 25.08 -12.06
C ARG A 174 14.67 24.79 -11.66
N GLU A 175 15.29 25.67 -10.87
CA GLU A 175 16.67 25.49 -10.38
C GLU A 175 16.80 24.27 -9.47
N GLU A 176 15.88 24.07 -8.53
CA GLU A 176 15.86 22.89 -7.66
C GLU A 176 15.60 21.62 -8.45
N LYS A 177 14.73 21.66 -9.46
CA LYS A 177 14.53 20.51 -10.36
C LYS A 177 15.81 20.15 -11.10
N LEU A 178 16.51 21.13 -11.68
CA LEU A 178 17.80 20.92 -12.35
C LEU A 178 18.86 20.37 -11.39
N ARG A 179 18.88 20.86 -10.14
CA ARG A 179 19.77 20.36 -9.09
C ARG A 179 19.47 18.90 -8.75
N ALA A 180 18.19 18.54 -8.60
CA ALA A 180 17.76 17.18 -8.33
C ALA A 180 18.13 16.24 -9.50
N ASP A 181 17.88 16.66 -10.74
CA ASP A 181 18.25 15.89 -11.94
C ASP A 181 19.77 15.64 -11.99
N LYS A 182 20.58 16.66 -11.67
CA LYS A 182 22.05 16.51 -11.58
C LYS A 182 22.47 15.54 -10.48
N LEU A 183 21.85 15.62 -9.30
CA LEU A 183 22.13 14.70 -8.19
C LEU A 183 21.74 13.25 -8.54
N ILE A 184 20.65 13.05 -9.28
CA ILE A 184 20.24 11.72 -9.76
C ILE A 184 21.29 11.14 -10.70
N VAL A 185 21.78 11.92 -11.67
CA VAL A 185 22.82 11.47 -12.60
C VAL A 185 24.12 11.14 -11.85
N GLU A 186 24.55 12.01 -10.92
CA GLU A 186 25.74 11.78 -10.11
C GLU A 186 25.60 10.54 -9.20
N PHE A 187 24.41 10.32 -8.64
CA PHE A 187 24.12 9.13 -7.83
C PHE A 187 24.14 7.86 -8.67
N GLN A 188 23.54 7.88 -9.87
CA GLN A 188 23.58 6.75 -10.80
C GLN A 188 25.03 6.42 -11.20
N GLU A 189 25.85 7.42 -11.52
CA GLU A 189 27.26 7.22 -11.86
C GLU A 189 28.06 6.63 -10.70
N LYS A 190 27.92 7.18 -9.48
CA LYS A 190 28.58 6.64 -8.28
C LYS A 190 28.11 5.24 -7.94
N PHE A 191 26.82 4.96 -8.13
CA PHE A 191 26.26 3.63 -7.90
C PHE A 191 26.83 2.62 -8.90
N HIS A 192 26.81 2.92 -10.20
CA HIS A 192 27.38 2.06 -11.24
C HIS A 192 28.88 1.83 -11.04
N THR A 193 29.64 2.89 -10.77
CA THR A 193 31.08 2.78 -10.50
C THR A 193 31.35 1.95 -9.24
N GLY A 194 30.54 2.13 -8.19
CA GLY A 194 30.62 1.36 -6.96
C GLY A 194 30.28 -0.12 -7.15
N GLU A 195 29.23 -0.44 -7.91
CA GLU A 195 28.86 -1.80 -8.27
C GLU A 195 29.94 -2.47 -9.12
N GLU A 196 30.46 -1.78 -10.14
CA GLU A 196 31.54 -2.30 -10.98
C GLU A 196 32.82 -2.54 -10.16
N GLY A 197 33.16 -1.61 -9.26
CA GLY A 197 34.28 -1.76 -8.33
C GLY A 197 34.11 -2.95 -7.38
N ARG A 198 32.91 -3.14 -6.82
CA ARG A 198 32.58 -4.30 -5.97
C ARG A 198 32.64 -5.61 -6.75
N ALA A 199 32.09 -5.65 -7.96
CA ALA A 199 32.12 -6.83 -8.81
C ALA A 199 33.55 -7.24 -9.17
N LYS A 200 34.40 -6.28 -9.57
CA LYS A 200 35.83 -6.51 -9.85
C LYS A 200 36.59 -6.97 -8.59
N ALA A 201 36.34 -6.34 -7.45
CA ALA A 201 36.99 -6.74 -6.20
C ALA A 201 36.56 -8.16 -5.77
N PHE A 202 35.29 -8.52 -5.98
CA PHE A 202 34.79 -9.85 -5.70
C PHE A 202 35.38 -10.90 -6.65
N SER A 203 35.43 -10.62 -7.96
CA SER A 203 36.03 -11.53 -8.94
C SER A 203 37.51 -11.77 -8.64
N LEU A 204 38.27 -10.72 -8.31
CA LEU A 204 39.68 -10.83 -7.95
C LEU A 204 39.88 -11.65 -6.65
N LYS A 205 38.99 -11.47 -5.65
CA LYS A 205 39.02 -12.29 -4.43
C LYS A 205 38.73 -13.76 -4.72
N LEU A 206 37.75 -14.04 -5.57
CA LEU A 206 37.36 -15.39 -5.95
C LEU A 206 38.50 -16.09 -6.72
N GLU A 207 39.14 -15.39 -7.64
CA GLU A 207 40.31 -15.86 -8.40
C GLU A 207 41.48 -16.17 -7.47
N ASN A 208 41.83 -15.24 -6.57
CA ASN A 208 42.89 -15.46 -5.58
C ASN A 208 42.59 -16.64 -4.63
N GLU A 209 41.34 -16.79 -4.18
CA GLU A 209 40.96 -17.92 -3.32
C GLU A 209 41.04 -19.24 -4.08
N TYR A 210 40.62 -19.26 -5.34
CA TYR A 210 40.70 -20.42 -6.21
C TYR A 210 42.15 -20.83 -6.48
N ASP A 211 43.02 -19.88 -6.83
CA ASP A 211 44.45 -20.12 -7.04
C ASP A 211 45.14 -20.63 -5.78
N ARG A 212 44.79 -20.07 -4.62
CA ARG A 212 45.30 -20.54 -3.33
C ARG A 212 44.86 -21.97 -3.05
N ARG A 213 43.57 -22.31 -3.23
CA ARG A 213 43.04 -23.66 -3.00
C ARG A 213 43.64 -24.69 -3.96
N ILE A 214 43.81 -24.33 -5.24
CA ILE A 214 44.49 -25.20 -6.22
C ILE A 214 45.93 -25.43 -5.80
N SER A 215 46.65 -24.38 -5.42
CA SER A 215 48.05 -24.49 -4.99
C SER A 215 48.20 -25.38 -3.76
N GLU A 216 47.32 -25.21 -2.77
CA GLU A 216 47.25 -26.07 -1.58
C GLU A 216 46.93 -27.54 -1.97
N PHE A 217 45.95 -27.76 -2.84
CA PHE A 217 45.59 -29.10 -3.35
C PHE A 217 46.73 -29.78 -4.11
N ILE A 218 47.43 -29.05 -4.99
CA ILE A 218 48.61 -29.58 -5.72
C ILE A 218 49.71 -29.94 -4.73
N ARG A 219 49.97 -29.09 -3.73
CA ARG A 219 50.99 -29.36 -2.70
C ARG A 219 50.66 -30.61 -1.89
N GLU A 220 49.41 -30.74 -1.45
CA GLU A 220 48.95 -31.90 -0.69
C GLU A 220 48.96 -33.18 -1.54
N SER A 221 48.49 -33.09 -2.79
CA SER A 221 48.52 -34.21 -3.74
C SER A 221 49.94 -34.67 -4.01
N ARG A 222 50.89 -33.75 -4.24
CA ARG A 222 52.30 -34.08 -4.44
C ARG A 222 52.88 -34.80 -3.22
N LYS A 223 52.52 -34.37 -2.00
CA LYS A 223 52.94 -35.04 -0.77
C LYS A 223 52.42 -36.47 -0.70
N LYS A 224 51.13 -36.67 -0.96
CA LYS A 224 50.49 -38.01 -1.00
C LYS A 224 51.10 -38.90 -2.09
N TYR A 225 51.34 -38.36 -3.28
CA TYR A 225 52.01 -39.12 -4.36
C TYR A 225 53.42 -39.54 -3.96
N LYS A 226 54.18 -38.66 -3.29
CA LYS A 226 55.51 -38.99 -2.79
C LYS A 226 55.47 -40.06 -1.71
N GLU A 227 54.56 -39.95 -0.74
CA GLU A 227 54.38 -40.97 0.31
C GLU A 227 54.02 -42.34 -0.29
N VAL A 228 53.15 -42.36 -1.31
CA VAL A 228 52.81 -43.59 -2.03
C VAL A 228 54.01 -44.13 -2.80
N ALA A 229 54.76 -43.27 -3.52
CA ALA A 229 55.96 -43.68 -4.25
C ALA A 229 57.03 -44.27 -3.31
N ASP A 230 57.32 -43.61 -2.19
CA ASP A 230 58.27 -44.07 -1.18
C ASP A 230 57.80 -45.40 -0.54
N SER A 231 56.48 -45.57 -0.34
CA SER A 231 55.89 -46.85 0.12
C SER A 231 56.00 -47.97 -0.91
N TYR A 232 55.86 -47.67 -2.22
CA TYR A 232 56.06 -48.65 -3.28
C TYR A 232 57.54 -49.03 -3.44
N GLU A 233 58.46 -48.08 -3.32
CA GLU A 233 59.90 -48.34 -3.41
C GLU A 233 60.38 -49.18 -2.23
N SER A 234 59.97 -48.85 -1.01
CA SER A 234 60.26 -49.67 0.17
C SER A 234 59.62 -51.06 0.08
N GLY A 235 58.37 -51.17 -0.35
CA GLY A 235 57.68 -52.45 -0.53
C GLY A 235 58.30 -53.32 -1.62
N THR A 236 58.73 -52.74 -2.74
CA THR A 236 59.43 -53.48 -3.80
C THR A 236 60.82 -53.92 -3.36
N SER A 237 61.57 -53.09 -2.63
CA SER A 237 62.84 -53.47 -2.02
C SER A 237 62.67 -54.65 -1.06
N GLU A 238 61.67 -54.60 -0.18
CA GLU A 238 61.34 -55.70 0.73
C GLU A 238 60.93 -56.97 -0.03
N LEU A 239 60.12 -56.84 -1.09
CA LEU A 239 59.71 -57.97 -1.93
C LEU A 239 60.91 -58.58 -2.66
N ILE A 240 61.85 -57.77 -3.16
CA ILE A 240 63.09 -58.24 -3.80
C ILE A 240 63.93 -59.01 -2.78
N GLU A 241 64.11 -58.51 -1.57
CA GLU A 241 64.87 -59.22 -0.53
C GLU A 241 64.17 -60.52 -0.09
N ARG A 242 62.85 -60.49 0.09
CA ARG A 242 62.06 -61.71 0.34
C ARG A 242 62.13 -62.68 -0.82
N THR A 243 62.11 -62.21 -2.05
CA THR A 243 62.22 -63.05 -3.25
C THR A 243 63.61 -63.65 -3.37
N LYS A 244 64.69 -62.90 -3.11
CA LYS A 244 66.05 -63.46 -3.05
C LYS A 244 66.16 -64.52 -1.95
N ALA A 245 65.62 -64.24 -0.76
CA ALA A 245 65.59 -65.21 0.33
C ALA A 245 64.76 -66.46 -0.04
N LEU A 246 63.63 -66.28 -0.72
CA LEU A 246 62.78 -67.35 -1.20
C LEU A 246 63.47 -68.15 -2.31
N VAL A 247 64.10 -67.50 -3.29
CA VAL A 247 64.90 -68.16 -4.34
C VAL A 247 66.02 -68.97 -3.72
N LYS A 248 66.76 -68.41 -2.74
CA LYS A 248 67.78 -69.16 -2.00
C LYS A 248 67.19 -70.34 -1.22
N SER A 249 65.99 -70.18 -0.67
CA SER A 249 65.26 -71.28 -0.03
C SER A 249 64.74 -72.29 -1.05
N ILE A 250 64.35 -71.88 -2.25
CA ILE A 250 63.90 -72.72 -3.36
C ILE A 250 65.09 -73.45 -3.97
N GLU A 251 66.28 -72.88 -4.07
CA GLU A 251 67.49 -73.59 -4.49
C GLU A 251 67.82 -74.69 -3.48
N LYS A 252 67.79 -74.37 -2.18
CA LYS A 252 67.92 -75.36 -1.10
C LYS A 252 66.77 -76.39 -1.11
N HIS A 253 65.57 -75.95 -1.45
CA HIS A 253 64.39 -76.80 -1.58
C HIS A 253 64.36 -77.58 -2.88
N ALA A 254 65.03 -77.16 -3.95
CA ALA A 254 65.18 -77.84 -5.22
C ALA A 254 66.25 -78.91 -5.11
N GLU A 255 67.31 -78.65 -4.35
CA GLU A 255 68.24 -79.68 -3.87
C GLU A 255 67.52 -80.73 -3.02
N THR A 256 66.51 -80.34 -2.23
CA THR A 256 65.63 -81.28 -1.52
C THR A 256 64.39 -81.73 -2.30
N ALA A 257 64.07 -81.13 -3.45
CA ALA A 257 62.92 -81.44 -4.31
C ALA A 257 63.35 -82.19 -5.57
N GLU A 258 64.62 -82.28 -5.91
CA GLU A 258 65.14 -83.40 -6.70
C GLU A 258 64.87 -84.72 -5.96
N VAL A 259 64.94 -84.68 -4.61
CA VAL A 259 64.56 -85.78 -3.71
C VAL A 259 63.02 -85.91 -3.55
N LEU A 260 62.23 -84.83 -3.73
CA LEU A 260 60.77 -84.80 -3.53
C LEU A 260 59.91 -84.75 -4.82
N ALA A 261 60.49 -84.51 -5.99
CA ALA A 261 59.84 -84.51 -7.31
C ALA A 261 59.47 -85.93 -7.75
N GLN A 262 60.07 -86.95 -7.15
CA GLN A 262 59.54 -88.31 -7.18
C GLN A 262 58.21 -88.45 -6.39
N ALA A 263 57.89 -87.52 -5.48
CA ALA A 263 56.73 -87.64 -4.58
C ALA A 263 55.53 -86.71 -4.93
N ILE A 264 55.73 -85.57 -5.61
CA ILE A 264 54.65 -84.56 -5.88
C ILE A 264 54.31 -84.45 -7.37
N ALA A 265 54.25 -85.56 -8.10
CA ALA A 265 53.59 -85.62 -9.42
C ALA A 265 52.04 -85.68 -9.32
N ARG A 266 51.46 -85.57 -8.10
CA ARG A 266 50.06 -86.00 -7.81
C ARG A 266 49.05 -84.93 -7.39
N LYS A 267 49.35 -83.61 -7.30
CA LYS A 267 48.41 -82.66 -6.65
C LYS A 267 48.35 -81.24 -7.26
N GLY A 268 48.07 -81.13 -8.56
CA GLY A 268 48.14 -79.85 -9.30
C GLY A 268 46.83 -79.17 -9.74
N LEU A 269 45.65 -79.76 -9.52
CA LEU A 269 44.44 -79.35 -10.28
C LEU A 269 43.39 -78.51 -9.55
N ASN A 270 43.52 -78.21 -8.26
CA ASN A 270 42.39 -77.69 -7.47
C ASN A 270 42.35 -76.16 -7.19
N ASP A 271 43.36 -75.38 -7.62
CA ASP A 271 43.55 -74.01 -7.08
C ASP A 271 42.99 -72.86 -7.95
N GLN A 272 42.59 -73.12 -9.20
CA GLN A 272 42.23 -72.03 -10.15
C GLN A 272 40.77 -71.55 -10.07
N PHE A 273 39.82 -72.36 -9.60
CA PHE A 273 38.38 -71.99 -9.58
C PHE A 273 37.92 -71.26 -8.31
N PHE A 274 38.61 -71.46 -7.16
CA PHE A 274 38.30 -70.76 -5.92
C PHE A 274 38.61 -69.26 -5.99
N THR A 275 39.62 -68.87 -6.76
CA THR A 275 40.09 -67.48 -6.89
C THR A 275 39.12 -66.61 -7.70
N ARG A 276 38.42 -67.18 -8.70
CA ARG A 276 37.43 -66.43 -9.50
C ARG A 276 36.10 -66.18 -8.76
N SER A 277 35.66 -67.06 -7.86
CA SER A 277 34.40 -66.86 -7.10
C SER A 277 34.47 -65.70 -6.09
N LYS A 278 35.64 -65.49 -5.47
CA LYS A 278 35.85 -64.43 -4.46
C LYS A 278 35.92 -63.03 -5.07
N VAL A 279 36.37 -62.90 -6.32
CA VAL A 279 36.43 -61.62 -7.04
C VAL A 279 35.02 -61.18 -7.49
N GLN A 280 34.20 -62.09 -8.03
CA GLN A 280 32.83 -61.78 -8.47
C GLN A 280 31.92 -61.35 -7.30
N ASN A 281 32.07 -61.97 -6.13
CA ASN A 281 31.28 -61.63 -4.92
C ASN A 281 31.60 -60.21 -4.39
N ARG A 282 32.83 -59.71 -4.59
CA ARG A 282 33.21 -58.34 -4.19
C ARG A 282 32.52 -57.28 -5.07
N TYR A 283 32.37 -57.54 -6.37
CA TYR A 283 31.62 -56.65 -7.27
C TYR A 283 30.12 -56.67 -6.98
N ALA A 284 29.54 -57.82 -6.61
CA ALA A 284 28.14 -57.90 -6.19
C ALA A 284 27.86 -57.07 -4.92
N ILE A 285 28.77 -57.12 -3.93
CA ILE A 285 28.66 -56.29 -2.70
C ILE A 285 28.83 -54.80 -3.03
N PHE A 286 29.72 -54.44 -3.94
CA PHE A 286 29.90 -53.05 -4.36
C PHE A 286 28.62 -52.45 -4.99
N TRP A 287 27.98 -53.18 -5.89
CA TRP A 287 26.72 -52.73 -6.50
C TRP A 287 25.54 -52.76 -5.52
N GLN A 288 25.53 -53.66 -4.52
CA GLN A 288 24.57 -53.64 -3.40
C GLN A 288 24.66 -52.37 -2.55
N VAL A 289 25.87 -51.88 -2.29
CA VAL A 289 26.06 -50.64 -1.54
C VAL A 289 25.53 -49.45 -2.35
N ILE A 290 25.78 -49.43 -3.66
CA ILE A 290 25.27 -48.36 -4.56
C ILE A 290 23.73 -48.37 -4.63
N THR A 291 23.09 -49.54 -4.78
CA THR A 291 21.62 -49.64 -4.81
C THR A 291 20.99 -49.19 -3.50
N MET A 292 21.57 -49.60 -2.36
CA MET A 292 21.09 -49.20 -1.03
C MET A 292 21.22 -47.69 -0.81
N VAL A 293 22.35 -47.07 -1.19
CA VAL A 293 22.54 -45.62 -1.08
C VAL A 293 21.56 -44.84 -1.98
N ALA A 294 21.32 -45.32 -3.21
CA ALA A 294 20.37 -44.70 -4.13
C ALA A 294 18.91 -44.83 -3.66
N ALA A 295 18.54 -45.96 -3.06
CA ALA A 295 17.19 -46.17 -2.51
C ALA A 295 16.93 -45.29 -1.27
N VAL A 296 17.90 -45.20 -0.37
CA VAL A 296 17.81 -44.36 0.83
C VAL A 296 17.74 -42.88 0.45
N SER A 297 18.55 -42.42 -0.51
CA SER A 297 18.51 -41.03 -0.97
C SER A 297 17.18 -40.66 -1.64
N ALA A 298 16.57 -41.58 -2.40
CA ALA A 298 15.24 -41.38 -2.98
C ALA A 298 14.15 -41.19 -1.90
N ILE A 299 14.19 -42.00 -0.83
CA ILE A 299 13.24 -41.92 0.29
C ILE A 299 13.42 -40.61 1.07
N VAL A 300 14.67 -40.20 1.33
CA VAL A 300 14.98 -38.94 2.03
C VAL A 300 14.49 -37.73 1.23
N LEU A 301 14.69 -37.72 -0.09
CA LEU A 301 14.19 -36.65 -0.96
C LEU A 301 12.66 -36.59 -0.98
N LEU A 302 11.98 -37.75 -0.98
CA LEU A 302 10.52 -37.82 -0.91
C LEU A 302 10.00 -37.28 0.44
N ALA A 303 10.68 -37.59 1.54
CA ALA A 303 10.35 -37.05 2.85
C ALA A 303 10.52 -35.52 2.91
N ILE A 304 11.61 -34.97 2.35
CA ILE A 304 11.82 -33.51 2.26
C ILE A 304 10.71 -32.84 1.46
N ILE A 305 10.28 -33.43 0.34
CA ILE A 305 9.18 -32.90 -0.48
C ILE A 305 7.89 -32.82 0.34
N VAL A 306 7.52 -33.89 1.03
CA VAL A 306 6.30 -33.95 1.84
C VAL A 306 6.35 -32.98 3.03
N PHE A 307 7.45 -32.93 3.77
CA PHE A 307 7.57 -32.00 4.91
C PHE A 307 7.60 -30.52 4.46
N SER A 308 8.29 -30.19 3.38
CA SER A 308 8.34 -28.81 2.86
C SER A 308 7.01 -28.29 2.32
N THR A 309 6.07 -29.17 1.99
CA THR A 309 4.73 -28.78 1.48
C THR A 309 3.68 -28.65 2.59
N ILE A 310 3.93 -29.14 3.80
CA ILE A 310 2.98 -29.08 4.92
C ILE A 310 3.12 -27.78 5.72
N ASP A 311 4.32 -27.20 5.83
CA ASP A 311 4.57 -25.98 6.62
C ASP A 311 4.28 -24.65 5.90
N SER A 312 3.91 -24.70 4.61
CA SER A 312 3.71 -23.49 3.80
C SER A 312 2.22 -23.15 3.69
N GLU A 313 1.73 -22.16 4.45
CA GLU A 313 0.40 -21.53 4.30
C GLU A 313 0.19 -20.79 2.96
N SER A 314 1.04 -21.01 1.96
CA SER A 314 0.98 -20.35 0.65
C SER A 314 0.70 -21.37 -0.46
N ASN A 315 -0.19 -20.97 -1.39
CA ASN A 315 -0.65 -21.74 -2.55
C ASN A 315 0.44 -22.65 -3.15
N VAL A 316 0.34 -23.95 -2.88
CA VAL A 316 1.19 -24.99 -3.49
C VAL A 316 0.99 -24.95 -4.99
N THR A 317 1.93 -24.32 -5.70
CA THR A 317 1.87 -24.18 -7.14
C THR A 317 2.42 -25.46 -7.77
N TRP A 318 1.65 -26.10 -8.67
CA TRP A 318 2.02 -27.36 -9.32
C TRP A 318 3.40 -27.29 -10.01
N GLN A 319 3.83 -26.08 -10.42
CA GLN A 319 5.15 -25.82 -10.99
C GLN A 319 6.31 -26.14 -10.03
N GLN A 320 6.10 -26.12 -8.71
CA GLN A 320 7.14 -26.47 -7.72
C GLN A 320 7.21 -27.98 -7.41
N LEU A 321 6.11 -28.72 -7.65
CA LEU A 321 6.03 -30.16 -7.41
C LEU A 321 6.53 -30.99 -8.60
N LEU A 322 6.23 -30.55 -9.83
CA LEU A 322 6.56 -31.28 -11.04
C LEU A 322 8.07 -31.59 -11.22
N PRO A 323 9.00 -30.63 -11.08
CA PRO A 323 10.43 -30.93 -11.24
C PRO A 323 10.97 -31.88 -10.15
N LYS A 324 10.41 -31.82 -8.94
CA LYS A 324 10.80 -32.69 -7.82
C LYS A 324 10.32 -34.13 -8.03
N LEU A 325 9.08 -34.31 -8.51
CA LEU A 325 8.53 -35.61 -8.92
C LEU A 325 9.33 -36.25 -10.06
N LEU A 326 9.71 -35.45 -11.06
CA LEU A 326 10.55 -35.92 -12.17
C LEU A 326 11.93 -36.36 -11.68
N LEU A 327 12.55 -35.60 -10.77
CA LEU A 327 13.84 -35.98 -10.18
C LEU A 327 13.76 -37.28 -9.37
N THR A 328 12.73 -37.45 -8.54
CA THR A 328 12.49 -38.70 -7.80
C THR A 328 12.23 -39.88 -8.76
N GLY A 329 11.52 -39.64 -9.86
CA GLY A 329 11.29 -40.65 -10.90
C GLY A 329 12.57 -41.12 -11.60
N ILE A 330 13.50 -40.20 -11.89
CA ILE A 330 14.81 -40.52 -12.47
C ILE A 330 15.64 -41.34 -11.49
N ILE A 331 15.73 -40.92 -10.22
CA ILE A 331 16.49 -41.65 -9.19
C ILE A 331 15.89 -43.03 -8.94
N GLY A 332 14.56 -43.15 -8.88
CA GLY A 332 13.86 -44.43 -8.76
C GLY A 332 14.14 -45.38 -9.93
N SER A 333 14.26 -44.84 -11.14
CA SER A 333 14.59 -45.62 -12.34
C SER A 333 16.02 -46.17 -12.29
N VAL A 334 16.98 -45.35 -11.83
CA VAL A 334 18.38 -45.77 -11.62
C VAL A 334 18.48 -46.84 -10.53
N ALA A 335 17.77 -46.68 -9.42
CA ALA A 335 17.74 -47.66 -8.34
C ALA A 335 17.17 -49.02 -8.81
N ARG A 336 16.10 -49.00 -9.61
CA ARG A 336 15.51 -50.21 -10.20
C ARG A 336 16.48 -50.93 -11.15
N TRP A 337 17.20 -50.17 -11.97
CA TRP A 337 18.19 -50.71 -12.90
C TRP A 337 19.36 -51.38 -12.14
N ALA A 338 19.90 -50.70 -11.13
CA ALA A 338 21.00 -51.23 -10.33
C ALA A 338 20.57 -52.48 -9.53
N ALA A 339 19.32 -52.57 -9.07
CA ALA A 339 18.77 -53.78 -8.45
C ALA A 339 18.63 -54.96 -9.44
N LYS A 340 18.32 -54.70 -10.72
CA LYS A 340 18.33 -55.73 -11.77
C LYS A 340 19.76 -56.25 -11.99
N LEU A 341 20.74 -55.35 -11.99
CA LEU A 341 22.15 -55.68 -12.18
C LEU A 341 22.72 -56.52 -11.03
N GLU A 342 22.34 -56.23 -9.79
CA GLU A 342 22.72 -57.01 -8.61
C GLU A 342 22.24 -58.47 -8.71
N LYS A 343 20.98 -58.68 -9.10
CA LYS A 343 20.39 -60.01 -9.24
C LYS A 343 21.13 -60.83 -10.30
N TYR A 344 21.56 -60.20 -11.39
CA TYR A 344 22.34 -60.83 -12.45
C TYR A 344 23.67 -61.40 -11.91
N TYR A 345 24.48 -60.58 -11.24
CA TYR A 345 25.79 -61.01 -10.73
C TYR A 345 25.69 -62.03 -9.60
N ARG A 346 24.66 -61.94 -8.73
CA ARG A 346 24.40 -62.97 -7.72
C ARG A 346 24.06 -64.32 -8.34
N ASN A 347 23.26 -64.32 -9.41
CA ASN A 347 22.90 -65.55 -10.10
C ASN A 347 24.13 -66.23 -10.73
N GLU A 348 25.00 -65.48 -11.40
CA GLU A 348 26.27 -66.02 -11.93
C GLU A 348 27.20 -66.54 -10.82
N ALA A 349 27.32 -65.82 -9.70
CA ALA A 349 28.16 -66.26 -8.58
C ALA A 349 27.65 -67.58 -7.97
N THR A 350 26.33 -67.74 -7.82
CA THR A 350 25.74 -68.98 -7.32
C THR A 350 25.87 -70.16 -8.28
N GLN A 351 25.77 -69.92 -9.60
CA GLN A 351 25.99 -70.97 -10.61
C GLN A 351 27.44 -71.44 -10.60
N ASN A 352 28.41 -70.54 -10.59
CA ASN A 352 29.83 -70.89 -10.53
C ASN A 352 30.21 -71.59 -9.22
N ALA A 353 29.60 -71.18 -8.09
CA ALA A 353 29.79 -71.86 -6.80
C ALA A 353 29.23 -73.30 -6.83
N ARG A 354 28.04 -73.51 -7.41
CA ARG A 354 27.45 -74.86 -7.58
C ARG A 354 28.34 -75.74 -8.46
N LEU A 355 28.82 -75.22 -9.60
CA LEU A 355 29.74 -75.93 -10.48
C LEU A 355 31.05 -76.34 -9.77
N SER A 356 31.61 -75.44 -8.96
CA SER A 356 32.82 -75.76 -8.18
C SER A 356 32.57 -76.86 -7.15
N LEU A 357 31.38 -76.88 -6.53
CA LEU A 357 31.02 -77.90 -5.56
C LEU A 357 30.77 -79.24 -6.25
N GLU A 358 30.05 -79.25 -7.39
CA GLU A 358 29.83 -80.45 -8.20
C GLU A 358 31.16 -81.06 -8.66
N LEU A 359 32.08 -80.27 -9.22
CA LEU A 359 33.41 -80.75 -9.64
C LEU A 359 34.26 -81.26 -8.45
N ALA A 360 34.23 -80.56 -7.32
CA ALA A 360 34.95 -80.99 -6.12
C ALA A 360 34.39 -82.29 -5.53
N THR A 361 33.07 -82.51 -5.64
CA THR A 361 32.42 -83.73 -5.15
C THR A 361 32.56 -84.91 -6.09
N ILE A 362 32.63 -84.69 -7.41
CA ILE A 362 32.78 -85.75 -8.41
C ILE A 362 34.21 -86.33 -8.41
N THR A 363 35.22 -85.52 -8.11
CA THR A 363 36.64 -85.91 -8.15
C THR A 363 36.99 -87.09 -7.22
N PRO A 364 36.53 -87.14 -5.95
CA PRO A 364 36.68 -88.31 -5.08
C PRO A 364 36.01 -89.58 -5.64
N PHE A 365 34.82 -89.47 -6.24
CA PHE A 365 34.12 -90.63 -6.80
C PHE A 365 34.83 -91.20 -8.02
N ILE A 366 35.29 -90.35 -8.95
CA ILE A 366 36.06 -90.79 -10.12
C ILE A 366 37.33 -91.53 -9.71
N SER A 367 38.03 -91.06 -8.67
CA SER A 367 39.28 -91.67 -8.20
C SER A 367 39.17 -93.11 -7.67
N THR A 368 37.94 -93.63 -7.50
CA THR A 368 37.66 -95.00 -7.05
C THR A 368 37.29 -95.98 -8.17
N LEU A 369 37.14 -95.51 -9.42
CA LEU A 369 36.84 -96.35 -10.59
C LEU A 369 38.13 -96.81 -11.30
N SER A 370 38.04 -97.86 -12.13
CA SER A 370 39.16 -98.33 -12.97
C SER A 370 39.55 -97.31 -14.04
N ASP A 371 40.83 -97.30 -14.44
CA ASP A 371 41.42 -96.27 -15.31
C ASP A 371 40.66 -96.02 -16.63
N ASP A 372 40.11 -97.07 -17.25
CA ASP A 372 39.29 -96.93 -18.48
C ASP A 372 37.95 -96.22 -18.22
N SER A 373 37.34 -96.47 -17.06
CA SER A 373 36.07 -95.82 -16.66
C SER A 373 36.30 -94.36 -16.24
N GLN A 374 37.45 -94.03 -15.65
CA GLN A 374 37.82 -92.65 -15.31
C GLN A 374 37.94 -91.79 -16.56
N LYS A 375 38.52 -92.34 -17.64
CA LYS A 375 38.71 -91.63 -18.91
C LYS A 375 37.37 -91.32 -19.60
N GLN A 376 36.47 -92.31 -19.69
CA GLN A 376 35.13 -92.10 -20.25
C GLN A 376 34.29 -91.07 -19.46
N ILE A 377 34.33 -91.12 -18.12
CA ILE A 377 33.58 -90.17 -17.29
C ILE A 377 34.16 -88.76 -17.40
N THR A 378 35.48 -88.63 -17.51
CA THR A 378 36.15 -87.33 -17.71
C THR A 378 35.81 -86.74 -19.08
N GLU A 379 35.77 -87.54 -20.14
CA GLU A 379 35.32 -87.10 -21.47
C GLU A 379 33.84 -86.66 -21.46
N ALA A 380 32.96 -87.44 -20.81
CA ALA A 380 31.54 -87.08 -20.67
C ALA A 380 31.29 -85.81 -19.84
N LEU A 381 32.13 -85.55 -18.83
CA LEU A 381 32.09 -84.31 -18.04
C LEU A 381 32.56 -83.11 -18.84
N VAL A 382 33.61 -83.28 -19.64
CA VAL A 382 34.09 -82.22 -20.53
C VAL A 382 33.01 -81.87 -21.57
N ASP A 383 32.37 -82.86 -22.19
CA ASP A 383 31.26 -82.63 -23.12
C ASP A 383 30.07 -81.92 -22.46
N ARG A 384 29.66 -82.36 -21.27
CA ARG A 384 28.48 -81.79 -20.58
C ARG A 384 28.69 -80.36 -20.09
N TYR A 385 29.86 -80.04 -19.53
CA TYR A 385 30.12 -78.74 -18.91
C TYR A 385 30.75 -77.70 -19.85
N PHE A 386 31.48 -78.12 -20.89
CA PHE A 386 32.17 -77.19 -21.79
C PHE A 386 31.55 -77.11 -23.20
N LEU A 387 30.92 -78.19 -23.70
CA LEU A 387 30.32 -78.22 -25.04
C LEU A 387 28.79 -78.12 -25.01
N GLY A 388 28.14 -78.63 -23.95
CA GLY A 388 26.68 -78.66 -23.76
C GLY A 388 26.00 -77.32 -23.38
N GLN A 389 26.74 -76.24 -23.13
CA GLN A 389 26.14 -74.91 -22.90
C GLN A 389 25.81 -74.13 -24.20
N SER A 390 26.04 -74.73 -25.36
CA SER A 390 25.72 -74.12 -26.66
C SER A 390 24.29 -74.35 -27.16
N GLY A 391 23.44 -75.09 -26.42
CA GLY A 391 22.12 -75.49 -26.94
C GLY A 391 21.06 -75.78 -25.89
N ASN A 392 20.60 -74.76 -25.16
CA ASN A 392 19.18 -74.63 -24.80
C ASN A 392 18.89 -73.23 -24.25
N PRO A 393 18.25 -72.33 -25.02
CA PRO A 393 17.73 -71.10 -24.49
C PRO A 393 16.38 -71.42 -23.85
N THR A 394 16.33 -71.57 -22.53
CA THR A 394 15.15 -71.06 -21.81
C THR A 394 15.27 -69.55 -21.80
N SER A 395 15.00 -68.99 -22.99
CA SER A 395 14.72 -67.60 -23.25
C SER A 395 13.36 -67.27 -22.64
N THR A 396 13.41 -66.66 -21.47
CA THR A 396 12.61 -65.48 -21.24
C THR A 396 13.50 -64.54 -20.44
N ASP A 397 13.67 -63.32 -20.95
CA ASP A 397 14.43 -62.22 -20.32
C ASP A 397 15.93 -62.09 -20.71
N ARG A 398 16.34 -62.58 -21.88
CA ARG A 398 17.70 -62.36 -22.43
C ARG A 398 17.86 -61.17 -23.40
N ASP A 399 16.81 -60.37 -23.62
CA ASP A 399 16.85 -59.26 -24.60
C ASP A 399 16.76 -57.83 -24.02
N ASP A 400 16.54 -57.63 -22.71
CA ASP A 400 16.30 -56.27 -22.18
C ASP A 400 17.35 -55.79 -21.18
N ILE A 401 18.57 -55.56 -21.68
CA ILE A 401 19.48 -54.56 -21.11
C ILE A 401 19.81 -53.55 -22.22
N PRO A 402 19.02 -52.47 -22.39
CA PRO A 402 19.46 -51.38 -23.24
C PRO A 402 20.56 -50.65 -22.48
N PHE A 403 21.81 -50.88 -22.86
CA PHE A 403 22.78 -49.79 -22.74
C PHE A 403 22.21 -48.64 -23.58
N PRO A 404 21.95 -47.44 -23.02
CA PRO A 404 21.86 -46.27 -23.86
C PRO A 404 23.27 -46.02 -24.35
N ASP A 405 23.60 -46.59 -25.50
CA ASP A 405 24.73 -46.15 -26.29
C ASP A 405 24.41 -44.70 -26.67
N ALA A 406 24.80 -43.75 -25.83
CA ALA A 406 24.53 -42.33 -26.01
C ALA A 406 25.11 -41.82 -27.35
N LEU A 407 26.06 -42.54 -27.94
CA LEU A 407 26.61 -42.30 -29.27
C LEU A 407 25.68 -42.76 -30.40
N SER A 408 24.83 -43.78 -30.18
CA SER A 408 23.85 -44.25 -31.18
C SER A 408 22.71 -43.26 -31.43
N LEU A 409 22.30 -42.50 -30.40
CA LEU A 409 21.27 -41.46 -30.53
C LEU A 409 21.78 -40.21 -31.26
N ILE A 410 23.08 -39.91 -31.17
CA ILE A 410 23.71 -38.81 -31.92
C ILE A 410 23.94 -39.23 -33.38
N ARG A 411 24.37 -40.47 -33.63
CA ARG A 411 24.57 -41.02 -34.99
C ARG A 411 23.26 -41.14 -35.78
N ARG A 412 22.12 -41.42 -35.13
CA ARG A 412 20.80 -41.45 -35.80
C ARG A 412 20.25 -40.07 -36.17
N ARG A 413 20.75 -39.00 -35.54
CA ARG A 413 20.32 -37.63 -35.87
C ARG A 413 21.14 -37.03 -37.02
N SER A 414 22.45 -37.31 -37.09
CA SER A 414 23.28 -36.82 -38.20
C SER A 414 22.98 -37.51 -39.55
N ALA A 415 22.40 -38.71 -39.53
CA ALA A 415 21.99 -39.40 -40.76
C ALA A 415 20.64 -38.91 -41.31
N LYS A 416 19.85 -38.17 -40.50
CA LYS A 416 18.55 -37.61 -40.92
C LYS A 416 18.62 -36.18 -41.48
N GLU A 417 19.75 -35.50 -41.33
CA GLU A 417 19.99 -34.15 -41.90
C GLU A 417 20.70 -34.19 -43.26
N THR A 418 21.00 -35.37 -43.80
CA THR A 418 21.61 -35.56 -45.12
C THR A 418 20.65 -36.13 -46.19
N GLU A 419 19.35 -36.23 -45.87
CA GLU A 419 18.29 -36.68 -46.79
C GLU A 419 17.10 -35.69 -46.89
N GLU A 420 17.31 -34.43 -46.51
CA GLU A 420 16.55 -33.27 -47.02
C GLU A 420 17.53 -32.32 -47.71
#